data_AF-A0A0F3GSH1-F1
#
_entry.id   AF-A0A0F3GSH1-F1
#
_cell.length_a   1.000
_cell.length_b   1.000
_cell.length_c   1.000
_cell.angle_alpha   90.00
_cell.angle_beta   90.00
_cell.angle_gamma   90.00
#
_symmetry.space_group_name_H-M   'P 1'
#
loop_
_entity.id
_entity.type
_entity.pdbx_description
1 polymer ?
#
loop_
_entity_poly.entity_id
_entity_poly.type
_entity_poly.pdbx_seq_one_letter_code
_entity_poly.pdbx_strand_id
1 'polypeptide(L)' 'MGLYVIIKVQTTDELTRGYTEKVIDMFGGNKTMAAQALGISRTSLWRILK' A
#
# COMPACT_ATOMS: atom_id res chain seq x y z
N MET A 1 15.77 27.06 8.84
CA MET A 1 14.66 26.64 7.95
C MET A 1 14.19 25.27 8.39
N GLY A 2 13.26 25.21 9.34
CA GLY A 2 12.60 23.96 9.70
C GLY A 2 11.60 23.61 8.61
N LEU A 3 11.80 22.50 7.92
CA LEU A 3 10.79 21.97 7.01
C LEU A 3 9.59 21.57 7.87
N TYR A 4 8.47 22.27 7.74
CA TYR A 4 7.21 21.81 8.31
C TYR A 4 6.88 20.49 7.62
N VAL A 5 7.09 19.37 8.30
CA VAL A 5 6.49 18.10 7.90
C VAL A 5 4.99 18.30 8.09
N ILE A 6 4.31 18.58 6.98
CA ILE A 6 2.86 18.56 6.86
C ILE A 6 2.43 17.10 7.03
N ILE A 7 2.23 16.67 8.28
CA ILE A 7 1.64 15.37 8.59
C ILE A 7 0.17 15.46 8.17
N LYS A 8 -0.12 15.11 6.91
CA LYS A 8 -1.50 14.87 6.50
C LYS A 8 -1.96 13.63 7.27
N VAL A 9 -2.89 13.81 8.21
CA VAL A 9 -3.53 12.69 8.92
C VAL A 9 -4.32 11.92 7.87
N GLN A 10 -3.79 10.77 7.47
CA GLN A 10 -4.46 9.83 6.60
C GLN A 10 -5.19 8.81 7.48
N THR A 11 -6.32 8.32 6.98
CA THR A 11 -6.94 7.14 7.58
C THR A 11 -6.02 5.93 7.41
N THR A 12 -6.18 4.93 8.30
CA THR A 12 -5.45 3.66 8.16
C THR A 12 -5.67 3.03 6.79
N ASP A 13 -6.88 3.18 6.24
CA ASP A 13 -7.24 2.64 4.93
C ASP A 13 -6.47 3.30 3.79
N GLU A 14 -6.42 4.64 3.75
CA GLU A 14 -5.64 5.40 2.75
C GLU A 14 -4.15 5.05 2.79
N LEU A 15 -3.58 4.98 4.00
CA LEU A 15 -2.18 4.61 4.17
C LEU A 15 -1.91 3.18 3.70
N THR A 16 -2.81 2.26 4.06
CA THR A 16 -2.71 0.85 3.67
C THR A 16 -2.81 0.69 2.16
N ARG A 17 -3.74 1.39 1.51
CA ARG A 17 -3.90 1.40 0.06
C ARG A 17 -2.66 1.94 -0.64
N GLY A 18 -2.19 3.12 -0.24
CA GLY A 18 -1.00 3.73 -0.86
C GLY A 18 0.27 2.90 -0.67
N TYR A 19 0.43 2.26 0.49
CA TYR A 19 1.54 1.33 0.71
C TYR A 19 1.42 0.08 -0.16
N THR A 20 0.22 -0.48 -0.26
CA THR A 20 -0.07 -1.66 -1.10
C THR A 20 0.23 -1.37 -2.57
N GLU A 21 -0.18 -0.21 -3.08
CA GLU A 21 0.10 0.23 -4.45
C GLU A 21 1.60 0.36 -4.72
N LYS A 22 2.36 0.94 -3.78
CA LYS A 22 3.83 1.00 -3.88
C LYS A 22 4.47 -0.37 -3.97
N VAL A 23 4.00 -1.34 -3.16
CA VAL A 23 4.52 -2.70 -3.22
C VAL A 23 4.18 -3.36 -4.55
N ILE A 24 2.97 -3.17 -5.08
CA ILE A 24 2.61 -3.67 -6.41
C ILE A 24 3.51 -3.08 -7.50
N ASP A 25 3.81 -1.79 -7.42
CA ASP A 25 4.71 -1.11 -8.35
C ASP A 25 6.15 -1.65 -8.26
N MET A 26 6.67 -1.89 -7.05
CA MET A 26 7.97 -2.55 -6.82
C MET A 26 8.08 -3.94 -7.47
N PHE A 27 6.97 -4.67 -7.57
CA PHE A 27 6.90 -5.97 -8.24
C PHE A 27 6.40 -5.88 -9.70
N GLY A 28 6.45 -4.70 -10.33
CA GLY A 28 6.09 -4.51 -11.74
C GLY A 28 4.63 -4.83 -12.06
N GLY A 29 3.72 -4.60 -11.11
CA GLY A 29 2.31 -4.92 -11.25
C GLY A 29 1.93 -6.35 -10.88
N ASN A 30 2.88 -7.19 -10.45
CA ASN A 30 2.62 -8.58 -10.07
C ASN A 30 1.92 -8.67 -8.69
N LYS A 31 0.59 -8.67 -8.73
CA LYS A 31 -0.30 -8.73 -7.56
C LYS A 31 -0.07 -9.99 -6.70
N THR A 32 0.31 -11.11 -7.32
CA THR A 32 0.56 -12.37 -6.58
C THR A 32 1.85 -12.29 -5.77
N MET A 33 2.91 -11.70 -6.34
CA MET A 33 4.16 -11.46 -5.61
C MET A 33 3.99 -10.36 -4.56
N ALA A 34 3.26 -9.30 -4.87
CA ALA A 34 2.95 -8.25 -3.91
C ALA A 34 2.15 -8.77 -2.70
N ALA A 35 1.13 -9.61 -2.92
CA ALA A 35 0.38 -10.24 -1.82
C ALA A 35 1.28 -11.12 -0.94
N GLN A 36 2.18 -11.91 -1.53
CA GLN A 36 3.15 -12.72 -0.79
C GLN A 36 4.12 -11.86 0.01
N ALA A 37 4.64 -10.78 -0.59
CA ALA A 37 5.55 -9.85 0.09
C ALA A 37 4.87 -9.09 1.23
N LEU A 38 3.58 -8.77 1.09
CA LEU A 38 2.75 -8.18 2.14
C LEU A 38 2.29 -9.20 3.20
N GLY A 39 2.52 -10.50 2.99
CA GLY A 39 2.08 -11.55 3.90
C GLY A 39 0.56 -11.73 3.97
N ILE A 40 -0.17 -11.30 2.94
CA ILE A 40 -1.64 -11.36 2.89
C ILE A 40 -2.13 -12.28 1.77
N SER A 41 -3.38 -12.75 1.89
CA SER A 41 -4.02 -13.48 0.82
C SER A 41 -4.33 -12.58 -0.39
N ARG A 42 -4.35 -13.16 -1.60
CA ARG A 42 -4.75 -12.46 -2.84
C ARG A 42 -6.14 -11.82 -2.72
N THR A 43 -7.07 -12.47 -2.03
CA THR A 43 -8.42 -11.93 -1.76
C THR A 43 -8.39 -10.72 -0.84
N SER A 44 -7.53 -10.71 0.18
CA SER A 44 -7.33 -9.53 1.03
C SER A 44 -6.74 -8.37 0.25
N LEU A 45 -5.76 -8.64 -0.63
CA LEU A 45 -5.19 -7.63 -1.52
C LEU A 45 -6.29 -6.98 -2.38
N TRP A 46 -7.17 -7.78 -2.98
CA TRP A 46 -8.31 -7.25 -3.76
C TRP A 46 -9.25 -6.37 -2.94
N ARG A 47 -9.45 -6.69 -1.65
CA ARG A 47 -10.30 -5.89 -0.77
C ARG A 47 -9.68 -4.54 -0.43
N ILE A 48 -8.35 -4.47 -0.32
CA ILE A 48 -7.59 -3.24 -0.07
C ILE A 48 -7.52 -2.36 -1.33
N LEU A 49 -7.46 -2.97 -2.52
CA LEU A 49 -7.39 -2.26 -3.80
C LEU A 49 -8.75 -1.75 -4.29
N LYS A 50 -9.87 -2.24 -3.72
CA LYS A 50 -11.20 -1.75 -4.05
C LYS A 50 -11.41 -0.38 -3.42
#